data_AF-A0A2V1D1P0-F1
#
_entry.id   AF-A0A2V1D1P0-F1
#
_cell.length_a   1.000
_cell.length_b   1.000
_cell.length_c   1.000
_cell.angle_alpha   90.00
_cell.angle_beta   90.00
_cell.angle_gamma   90.00
#
_symmetry.space_group_name_H-M   'P 1'
#
loop_
_entity.id
_entity.type
_entity.pdbx_description
1 polymer ?
#
loop_
_entity_poly.entity_id
_entity_poly.type
_entity_poly.pdbx_seq_one_letter_code
_entity_poly.pdbx_strand_id
1 'polypeptide(L)'
;WFRNQDPKFSSPDKRFEVDGADFARSFVQREGGKKWDKNRQRIVWDAIALHGMINIARYKDFEVMLIPAAGVTEWSGPDAAKAQFGDLITVTQAEWVQIAKEFPRDGSLEFFRSQMVNLCRTKPETTYDNYVGDWGEKYLANYTRMGHRAIDFAENPGNE
;
A
#
# COMPACT_ATOMS: atom_id res chain seq x y z
N TRP A 1 15.50 -3.70 -4.11
CA TRP A 1 14.50 -3.70 -3.04
C TRP A 1 13.51 -4.84 -3.17
N PHE A 2 12.68 -4.95 -4.23
CA PHE A 2 11.73 -6.06 -4.34
C PHE A 2 12.09 -7.18 -5.34
N ARG A 3 13.11 -7.01 -6.21
CA ARG A 3 13.54 -8.07 -7.15
C ARG A 3 14.14 -9.30 -6.45
N ASN A 4 14.72 -9.10 -5.28
CA ASN A 4 15.14 -10.16 -4.36
C ASN A 4 14.39 -9.85 -3.07
N GLN A 5 13.45 -10.69 -2.67
CA GLN A 5 12.79 -10.59 -1.37
C GLN A 5 13.82 -10.88 -0.29
N ASP A 6 14.61 -9.87 0.05
CA ASP A 6 15.48 -9.92 1.20
C ASP A 6 14.58 -10.17 2.41
N PRO A 7 14.75 -11.29 3.13
CA PRO A 7 13.89 -11.65 4.26
C PRO A 7 13.94 -10.59 5.37
N LYS A 8 14.92 -9.68 5.34
CA LYS A 8 14.98 -8.50 6.21
C LYS A 8 13.86 -7.49 5.97
N PHE A 9 13.34 -7.40 4.74
CA PHE A 9 12.37 -6.37 4.34
C PHE A 9 11.05 -6.94 3.81
N SER A 10 10.97 -8.26 3.60
CA SER A 10 9.77 -8.92 3.11
C SER A 10 9.59 -10.24 3.84
N SER A 11 8.49 -10.37 4.57
CA SER A 11 8.08 -11.65 5.15
C SER A 11 7.27 -12.47 4.14
N PRO A 12 7.23 -13.81 4.29
CA PRO A 12 6.40 -14.66 3.44
C PRO A 12 4.90 -14.56 3.74
N ASP A 13 4.53 -14.12 4.95
CA ASP A 13 3.18 -14.25 5.51
C ASP A 13 2.46 -12.92 5.78
N LYS A 14 3.18 -11.77 5.78
CA LYS A 14 2.54 -10.46 5.95
C LYS A 14 2.31 -9.77 4.61
N ARG A 15 1.29 -8.92 4.55
CA ARG A 15 1.10 -8.02 3.41
C ARG A 15 2.25 -7.02 3.31
N PHE A 16 2.50 -6.51 2.10
CA PHE A 16 3.63 -5.60 1.86
C PHE A 16 3.49 -4.28 2.63
N GLU A 17 2.25 -3.84 2.90
CA GLU A 17 1.94 -2.67 3.72
C GLU A 17 2.43 -2.86 5.16
N VAL A 18 2.23 -4.06 5.72
CA VAL A 18 2.67 -4.40 7.08
C VAL A 18 4.19 -4.56 7.14
N ASP A 19 4.80 -5.22 6.15
CA ASP A 19 6.27 -5.31 6.07
C ASP A 19 6.91 -3.92 6.02
N GLY A 20 6.36 -3.03 5.19
CA GLY A 20 6.82 -1.64 5.09
C GLY A 20 6.64 -0.87 6.40
N ALA A 21 5.51 -1.04 7.07
CA ALA A 21 5.21 -0.39 8.34
C ALA A 21 6.15 -0.86 9.47
N ASP A 22 6.37 -2.18 9.58
CA ASP A 22 7.30 -2.80 10.53
C ASP A 22 8.72 -2.29 10.30
N PHE A 23 9.15 -2.24 9.04
CA PHE A 23 10.47 -1.73 8.68
C PHE A 23 10.62 -0.24 9.02
N ALA A 24 9.66 0.60 8.64
CA ALA A 24 9.70 2.04 8.91
C ALA A 24 9.71 2.33 10.40
N ARG A 25 8.86 1.65 11.18
CA ARG A 25 8.85 1.78 12.64
C ARG A 25 10.19 1.37 13.25
N SER A 26 10.73 0.24 12.82
CA SER A 26 12.04 -0.25 13.30
C SER A 26 13.16 0.72 12.93
N PHE A 27 13.09 1.34 11.75
CA PHE A 27 14.04 2.34 11.30
C PHE A 27 14.01 3.58 12.20
N VAL A 28 12.83 4.17 12.44
CA VAL A 28 12.72 5.39 13.27
C VAL A 28 13.03 5.13 14.74
N GLN A 29 12.83 3.90 15.23
CA GLN A 29 13.26 3.49 16.57
C GLN A 29 14.78 3.50 16.73
N ARG A 30 15.52 3.14 15.68
CA ARG A 30 16.99 3.14 15.68
C ARG A 30 17.57 4.52 15.38
N GLU A 31 17.05 5.18 14.35
CA GLU A 31 17.68 6.37 13.76
C GLU A 31 16.98 7.69 14.14
N GLY A 32 15.73 7.65 14.60
CA GLY A 32 14.90 8.83 14.77
C GLY A 32 15.19 9.66 16.03
N GLY A 33 15.89 9.09 17.01
CA GLY A 33 16.19 9.75 18.28
C GLY A 33 14.94 10.12 19.10
N LYS A 34 15.10 11.05 20.05
CA LYS A 34 14.08 11.37 21.07
C LYS A 34 12.77 11.95 20.52
N LYS A 35 12.79 12.52 19.30
CA LYS A 35 11.60 13.09 18.66
C LYS A 35 10.63 12.02 18.18
N TRP A 36 11.09 10.79 17.92
CA TRP A 36 10.24 9.67 17.53
C TRP A 36 9.75 8.92 18.77
N ASP A 37 8.86 9.58 19.51
CA ASP A 37 8.18 8.95 20.64
C ASP A 37 7.26 7.79 20.21
N LYS A 38 6.69 7.08 21.19
CA LYS A 38 5.80 5.95 20.91
C LYS A 38 4.58 6.34 20.06
N ASN A 39 4.09 7.57 20.17
CA ASN A 39 2.94 8.01 19.40
C ASN A 39 3.30 8.23 17.92
N ARG A 40 4.42 8.90 17.63
CA ARG A 40 4.92 9.06 16.26
C ARG A 40 5.30 7.74 15.61
N GLN A 41 5.89 6.82 16.38
CA GLN A 41 6.17 5.46 15.93
C GLN A 41 4.88 4.69 15.56
N ARG A 42 3.80 4.87 16.32
CA ARG A 42 2.49 4.30 16.00
C ARG A 42 1.92 4.96 14.74
N ILE A 43 1.94 6.29 14.66
CA ILE A 43 1.39 7.03 13.51
C ILE A 43 2.07 6.63 12.20
N VAL A 44 3.41 6.53 12.15
CA VAL A 44 4.09 6.12 10.91
C VAL A 44 3.75 4.68 10.52
N TRP A 45 3.60 3.80 11.51
CA TRP A 45 3.20 2.43 11.27
C TRP A 45 1.76 2.39 10.72
N ASP A 46 0.81 3.06 11.39
CA ASP A 46 -0.60 3.13 10.98
C ASP A 46 -0.74 3.74 9.57
N ALA A 47 -0.01 4.82 9.30
CA ALA A 47 -0.04 5.54 8.02
C ALA A 47 0.44 4.68 6.85
N ILE A 48 1.47 3.86 7.06
CA ILE A 48 1.97 2.94 6.05
C ILE A 48 1.09 1.68 5.96
N ALA A 49 0.69 1.08 7.08
CA ALA A 49 -0.11 -0.15 7.06
C ALA A 49 -1.49 0.06 6.41
N LEU A 50 -2.07 1.26 6.56
CA LEU A 50 -3.43 1.58 6.10
C LEU A 50 -3.47 2.37 4.79
N HIS A 51 -2.33 2.65 4.13
CA HIS A 51 -2.30 3.56 2.97
C HIS A 51 -3.11 3.06 1.77
N GLY A 52 -3.27 1.74 1.61
CA GLY A 52 -4.12 1.13 0.58
C GLY A 52 -5.61 1.05 0.97
N MET A 53 -5.96 1.38 2.21
CA MET A 53 -7.29 1.17 2.80
C MET A 53 -7.96 2.50 3.11
N ILE A 54 -8.24 3.30 2.07
CA ILE A 54 -8.76 4.69 2.20
C ILE A 54 -10.01 4.76 3.08
N ASN A 55 -10.92 3.79 2.94
CA ASN A 55 -12.17 3.70 3.70
C ASN A 55 -11.97 3.45 5.20
N ILE A 56 -10.79 3.00 5.64
CA ILE A 56 -10.43 2.85 7.05
C ILE A 56 -9.55 4.03 7.48
N ALA A 57 -8.51 4.35 6.71
CA ALA A 57 -7.54 5.39 7.03
C ALA A 57 -8.19 6.75 7.29
N ARG A 58 -9.29 7.07 6.58
CA ARG A 58 -10.03 8.33 6.74
C ARG A 58 -10.68 8.57 8.10
N TYR A 59 -10.82 7.53 8.92
CA TYR A 59 -11.39 7.61 10.27
C TYR A 59 -10.32 7.53 11.37
N LYS A 60 -9.02 7.58 11.00
CA LYS A 60 -7.88 7.54 11.91
C LYS A 60 -7.29 8.95 12.11
N ASP A 61 -6.10 9.03 12.71
CA ASP A 61 -5.33 10.26 12.88
C ASP A 61 -5.14 10.97 11.52
N PHE A 62 -5.07 12.30 11.53
CA PHE A 62 -4.97 13.11 10.31
C PHE A 62 -3.79 12.69 9.43
N GLU A 63 -2.64 12.42 10.04
CA GLU A 63 -1.42 11.98 9.37
C GLU A 63 -1.57 10.63 8.67
N VAL A 64 -2.45 9.75 9.18
CA VAL A 64 -2.72 8.45 8.56
C VAL A 64 -3.52 8.62 7.29
N MET A 65 -4.49 9.54 7.27
CA MET A 65 -5.30 9.84 6.09
C MET A 65 -4.53 10.58 4.99
N LEU A 66 -3.49 11.35 5.35
CA LEU A 66 -2.67 12.07 4.37
C LEU A 66 -1.97 11.16 3.37
N ILE A 67 -1.54 9.97 3.77
CA ILE A 67 -0.81 9.05 2.88
C ILE A 67 -1.67 8.51 1.73
N PRO A 68 -2.88 7.94 1.95
CA PRO A 68 -3.75 7.57 0.85
C PRO A 68 -4.14 8.76 -0.04
N ALA A 69 -4.39 9.94 0.55
CA ALA A 69 -4.72 11.15 -0.20
C ALA A 69 -3.59 11.59 -1.13
N ALA A 70 -2.34 11.55 -0.64
CA ALA A 70 -1.15 11.79 -1.43
C ALA A 70 -0.99 10.74 -2.55
N GLY A 71 -1.22 9.45 -2.24
CA GLY A 71 -1.20 8.38 -3.24
C GLY A 71 -2.18 8.64 -4.39
N VAL A 72 -3.43 8.97 -4.10
CA VAL A 72 -4.42 9.30 -5.15
C VAL A 72 -4.01 10.55 -5.94
N THR A 73 -3.48 11.56 -5.26
CA THR A 73 -2.98 12.78 -5.93
C THR A 73 -1.82 12.45 -6.88
N GLU A 74 -0.94 11.54 -6.50
CA GLU A 74 0.20 11.10 -7.31
C GLU A 74 -0.23 10.35 -8.57
N TRP A 75 -1.21 9.46 -8.45
CA TRP A 75 -1.66 8.58 -9.53
C TRP A 75 -2.74 9.19 -10.43
N SER A 76 -3.64 9.99 -9.86
CA SER A 76 -4.83 10.50 -10.54
C SER A 76 -4.83 12.03 -10.71
N GLY A 77 -3.84 12.71 -10.12
CA GLY A 77 -3.71 14.16 -10.17
C GLY A 77 -4.56 14.90 -9.13
N PRO A 78 -4.28 16.20 -8.91
CA PRO A 78 -4.95 17.00 -7.88
C PRO A 78 -6.46 17.11 -8.03
N ASP A 79 -7.00 17.22 -9.25
CA ASP A 79 -8.44 17.42 -9.46
C ASP A 79 -9.25 16.17 -9.07
N ALA A 80 -8.78 14.99 -9.47
CA ALA A 80 -9.39 13.72 -9.08
C ALA A 80 -9.29 13.50 -7.55
N ALA A 81 -8.14 13.85 -6.96
CA ALA A 81 -7.98 13.76 -5.52
C ALA A 81 -8.89 14.74 -4.77
N LYS A 82 -9.07 15.97 -5.24
CA LYS A 82 -10.02 16.95 -4.67
C LYS A 82 -11.45 16.44 -4.71
N ALA A 83 -11.86 15.73 -5.75
CA ALA A 83 -13.19 15.12 -5.81
C ALA A 83 -13.43 14.10 -4.69
N GLN A 84 -12.37 13.42 -4.20
CA GLN A 84 -12.47 12.41 -3.15
C GLN A 84 -12.19 12.95 -1.74
N PHE A 85 -11.28 13.93 -1.61
CA PHE A 85 -10.71 14.39 -0.35
C PHE A 85 -10.99 15.87 -0.04
N GLY A 86 -11.59 16.61 -0.96
CA GLY A 86 -11.93 18.03 -0.80
C GLY A 86 -10.71 18.90 -0.51
N ASP A 87 -10.88 19.82 0.45
CA ASP A 87 -9.88 20.82 0.82
C ASP A 87 -8.63 20.25 1.49
N LEU A 88 -8.58 18.93 1.75
CA LEU A 88 -7.36 18.26 2.14
C LEU A 88 -6.26 18.38 1.07
N ILE A 89 -6.67 18.44 -0.20
CA ILE A 89 -5.75 18.55 -1.33
C ILE A 89 -5.55 20.03 -1.66
N THR A 90 -4.45 20.59 -1.15
CA THR A 90 -4.14 22.01 -1.34
C THR A 90 -3.30 22.27 -2.60
N VAL A 91 -2.61 21.25 -3.12
CA VAL A 91 -1.77 21.37 -4.31
C VAL A 91 -2.61 21.70 -5.55
N THR A 92 -2.11 22.62 -6.37
CA THR A 92 -2.70 22.99 -7.65
C THR A 92 -2.18 22.08 -8.77
N GLN A 93 -2.91 22.00 -9.88
CA GLN A 93 -2.45 21.28 -11.06
C GLN A 93 -1.10 21.79 -11.57
N ALA A 94 -0.84 23.10 -11.49
CA ALA A 94 0.41 23.71 -11.92
C ALA A 94 1.60 23.30 -11.02
N GLU A 95 1.43 23.34 -9.70
CA GLU A 95 2.45 22.89 -8.74
C GLU A 95 2.74 21.39 -8.90
N TRP A 96 1.71 20.57 -9.06
CA TRP A 96 1.86 19.14 -9.29
C TRP A 96 2.65 18.85 -10.58
N VAL A 97 2.38 19.56 -11.68
CA VAL A 97 3.15 19.44 -12.93
C VAL A 97 4.61 19.85 -12.74
N GLN A 98 4.87 20.90 -11.95
CA GLN A 98 6.24 21.33 -11.64
C GLN A 98 6.99 20.27 -10.83
N ILE A 99 6.35 19.68 -9.81
CA ILE A 99 6.92 18.59 -9.01
C ILE A 99 7.20 17.37 -9.89
N ALA A 100 6.24 16.96 -10.74
CA ALA A 100 6.40 15.82 -11.63
C ALA A 100 7.51 16.03 -12.68
N LYS A 101 7.79 17.28 -13.06
CA LYS A 101 8.91 17.63 -13.94
C LYS A 101 10.27 17.50 -13.24
N GLU A 102 10.36 17.89 -11.97
CA GLU A 102 11.59 17.77 -11.17
C GLU A 102 11.86 16.33 -10.74
N PHE A 103 10.80 15.55 -10.51
CA PHE A 103 10.86 14.14 -10.13
C PHE A 103 10.11 13.26 -11.15
N PRO A 104 10.68 13.02 -12.35
CA PRO A 104 10.03 12.21 -13.38
C PRO A 104 9.75 10.78 -12.90
N ARG A 105 8.63 10.21 -13.36
CA ARG A 105 8.13 8.89 -12.94
C ARG A 105 7.95 7.92 -14.09
N ASP A 106 8.78 8.03 -15.12
CA ASP A 106 8.73 7.18 -16.30
C ASP A 106 8.83 5.70 -15.88
N GLY A 107 7.90 4.88 -16.38
CA GLY A 107 7.84 3.45 -16.06
C GLY A 107 7.32 3.12 -14.65
N SER A 108 6.82 4.10 -13.88
CA SER A 108 6.29 3.87 -12.52
C SER A 108 5.13 2.89 -12.49
N LEU A 109 4.23 2.93 -13.48
CA LEU A 109 3.10 1.99 -13.56
C LEU A 109 3.56 0.58 -13.92
N GLU A 110 4.49 0.44 -14.88
CA GLU A 110 5.10 -0.84 -15.25
C GLU A 110 5.83 -1.46 -14.06
N PHE A 111 6.59 -0.64 -13.35
CA PHE A 111 7.27 -1.04 -12.13
C PHE A 111 6.25 -1.48 -11.08
N PHE A 112 5.25 -0.65 -10.74
CA PHE A 112 4.23 -0.97 -9.76
C PHE A 112 3.49 -2.27 -10.10
N ARG A 113 3.02 -2.41 -11.35
CA ARG A 113 2.41 -3.64 -11.88
C ARG A 113 3.32 -4.85 -11.66
N SER A 114 4.60 -4.75 -12.02
CA SER A 114 5.54 -5.86 -11.84
C SER A 114 5.68 -6.28 -10.38
N GLN A 115 5.59 -5.32 -9.44
CA GLN A 115 5.64 -5.61 -8.01
C GLN A 115 4.37 -6.28 -7.51
N MET A 116 3.19 -5.79 -7.90
CA MET A 116 1.91 -6.40 -7.50
C MET A 116 1.80 -7.84 -8.01
N VAL A 117 2.20 -8.06 -9.27
CA VAL A 117 2.25 -9.40 -9.87
C VAL A 117 3.27 -10.30 -9.15
N ASN A 118 4.43 -9.77 -8.75
CA ASN A 118 5.41 -10.54 -8.00
C ASN A 118 4.91 -10.93 -6.61
N LEU A 119 4.17 -10.06 -5.92
CA LEU A 119 3.53 -10.38 -4.64
C LEU A 119 2.54 -11.55 -4.79
N CYS A 120 1.69 -11.51 -5.82
CA CYS A 120 0.76 -12.61 -6.14
C CYS A 120 1.48 -13.93 -6.41
N ARG A 121 2.71 -13.90 -6.95
CA ARG A 121 3.50 -15.11 -7.24
C ARG A 121 4.19 -15.68 -6.00
N THR A 122 4.66 -14.81 -5.12
CA THR A 122 5.61 -15.17 -4.05
C THR A 122 4.95 -15.31 -2.68
N LYS A 123 3.87 -14.58 -2.43
CA LYS A 123 3.08 -14.65 -1.20
C LYS A 123 1.57 -14.51 -1.47
N PRO A 124 0.97 -15.40 -2.29
CA PRO A 124 -0.42 -15.31 -2.74
C PRO A 124 -1.45 -15.25 -1.61
N GLU A 125 -1.21 -15.95 -0.49
CA GLU A 125 -2.09 -15.93 0.69
C GLU A 125 -2.31 -14.51 1.24
N THR A 126 -1.36 -13.60 1.01
CA THR A 126 -1.44 -12.21 1.46
C THR A 126 -2.17 -11.28 0.47
N THR A 127 -2.56 -11.78 -0.71
CA THR A 127 -3.12 -10.98 -1.81
C THR A 127 -4.56 -11.33 -2.17
N TYR A 128 -5.07 -12.49 -1.74
CA TYR A 128 -6.40 -12.97 -2.16
C TYR A 128 -7.57 -12.08 -1.72
N ASP A 129 -7.46 -11.37 -0.59
CA ASP A 129 -8.58 -10.62 -0.02
C ASP A 129 -8.55 -9.12 -0.32
N ASN A 130 -7.58 -8.64 -1.10
CA ASN A 130 -7.33 -7.22 -1.32
C ASN A 130 -7.04 -6.89 -2.79
N TYR A 131 -6.81 -5.60 -3.06
CA TYR A 131 -6.63 -5.07 -4.41
C TYR A 131 -5.41 -5.65 -5.16
N VAL A 132 -4.41 -6.18 -4.43
CA VAL A 132 -3.24 -6.80 -5.06
C VAL A 132 -3.67 -8.03 -5.87
N GLY A 133 -4.67 -8.77 -5.40
CA GLY A 133 -5.21 -9.94 -6.08
C GLY A 133 -5.77 -9.65 -7.48
N ASP A 134 -6.25 -8.43 -7.75
CA ASP A 134 -6.73 -8.04 -9.08
C ASP A 134 -5.61 -8.09 -10.13
N TRP A 135 -4.36 -7.84 -9.72
CA TRP A 135 -3.19 -7.94 -10.58
C TRP A 135 -2.82 -9.40 -10.87
N GLY A 136 -2.95 -10.27 -9.87
CA GLY A 136 -2.76 -11.71 -10.02
C GLY A 136 -3.74 -12.30 -11.03
N GLU A 137 -5.04 -12.05 -10.85
CA GLU A 137 -6.09 -12.55 -11.74
C GLU A 137 -5.91 -12.06 -13.19
N LYS A 138 -5.45 -10.81 -13.35
CA LYS A 138 -5.27 -10.21 -14.68
C LYS A 138 -4.00 -10.68 -15.41
N TYR A 139 -2.91 -10.92 -14.69
CA TYR A 139 -1.58 -11.05 -15.30
C TYR A 139 -0.85 -12.38 -15.04
N LEU A 140 -1.33 -13.23 -14.11
CA LEU A 140 -0.72 -14.53 -13.83
C LEU A 140 -1.61 -15.68 -14.29
N ALA A 141 -1.05 -16.57 -15.10
CA ALA A 141 -1.68 -17.86 -15.38
C ALA A 141 -1.80 -18.66 -14.08
N ASN A 142 -2.95 -19.30 -13.89
CA ASN A 142 -3.28 -20.13 -12.72
C ASN A 142 -3.37 -19.39 -11.37
N TYR A 143 -3.50 -18.07 -11.37
CA TYR A 143 -3.86 -17.32 -10.16
C TYR A 143 -5.38 -17.14 -10.11
N THR A 144 -6.03 -17.62 -9.05
CA THR A 144 -7.47 -17.43 -8.81
C THR A 144 -7.70 -17.10 -7.34
N ARG A 145 -8.59 -16.15 -7.05
CA ARG A 145 -9.07 -15.92 -5.67
C ARG A 145 -10.12 -16.93 -5.24
N MET A 146 -10.83 -17.57 -6.18
CA MET A 146 -11.83 -18.59 -5.83
C MET A 146 -11.16 -19.76 -5.11
N GLY A 147 -11.75 -20.17 -3.99
CA GLY A 147 -11.20 -21.17 -3.08
C GLY A 147 -10.32 -20.59 -1.97
N HIS A 148 -10.02 -19.29 -2.02
CA HIS A 148 -9.15 -18.60 -1.06
C HIS A 148 -9.82 -17.39 -0.38
N ARG A 149 -11.08 -17.09 -0.70
CA ARG A 149 -11.80 -15.96 -0.09
C ARG A 149 -12.44 -16.39 1.22
N ALA A 150 -12.72 -15.41 2.08
CA ALA A 150 -13.44 -15.64 3.34
C ALA A 150 -14.76 -16.44 3.15
N ILE A 151 -15.50 -16.16 2.08
CA ILE A 151 -16.74 -16.89 1.76
C ILE A 151 -16.48 -18.36 1.41
N ASP A 152 -15.38 -18.67 0.74
CA ASP A 152 -15.06 -20.05 0.34
C ASP A 152 -14.79 -20.91 1.58
N PHE A 153 -14.16 -20.34 2.62
CA PHE A 153 -13.98 -21.00 3.91
C PHE A 153 -15.27 -21.04 4.75
N ALA A 154 -16.11 -20.01 4.68
CA ALA A 154 -17.35 -19.96 5.46
C ALA A 154 -18.43 -20.89 4.92
N GLU A 155 -18.52 -21.05 3.59
CA GLU A 155 -19.52 -21.87 2.91
C GLU A 155 -19.04 -23.31 2.64
N ASN A 156 -17.73 -23.56 2.71
CA ASN A 156 -17.18 -24.91 2.68
C ASN A 156 -16.22 -25.15 3.87
N PRO A 157 -16.72 -25.12 5.12
CA PRO A 157 -15.89 -25.19 6.33
C PRO A 157 -15.23 -26.56 6.56
N GLY A 158 -15.44 -27.54 5.69
CA GLY A 158 -14.81 -28.85 5.79
C GLY A 158 -15.02 -29.72 4.55
N ASN A 159 -13.92 -29.98 3.84
CA ASN A 159 -13.66 -31.37 3.43
C ASN A 159 -13.20 -32.10 4.71
N GLU A 160 -14.16 -32.65 5.45
CA GLU A 160 -13.97 -33.93 6.14
C GLU A 160 -14.20 -35.07 5.14
#